data_AF-D9TNL9-F1
#
_entry.id   AF-D9TNL9-F1
#
_cell.length_a   1.000
_cell.length_b   1.000
_cell.length_c   1.000
_cell.angle_alpha   90.00
_cell.angle_beta   90.00
_cell.angle_gamma   90.00
#
_symmetry.space_group_name_H-M   'P 1'
#
loop_
_entity.id
_entity.type
_entity.pdbx_description
1 polymer ?
#
loop_
_entity_poly.entity_id
_entity_poly.type
_entity_poly.pdbx_seq_one_letter_code
_entity_poly.pdbx_strand_id
1 'polypeptide(L)'
;MDFGVALLSIMLFFSIVGKNNNVAAAISMLLLIKLMNLEIINQYISKNGINLGIIILTMGALSPLALNKVSLSDFINASKSIEGLITIIAGIIVAVLASIGLDTMKVDTNGVVGVLLGTVIGVSFFKGAPIGPMIALGITTIILKIFRL
;
A
#
# COMPACT_ATOMS: atom_id res chain seq x y z
N MET A 1 14.29 -1.67 25.01
CA MET A 1 14.26 -1.79 23.53
C MET A 1 13.22 -0.82 23.02
N ASP A 2 13.54 0.04 22.04
CA ASP A 2 12.57 0.95 21.43
C ASP A 2 11.38 0.15 20.88
N PHE A 3 10.14 0.56 21.20
CA PHE A 3 8.92 -0.16 20.81
C PHE A 3 8.80 -0.30 19.28
N GLY A 4 9.20 0.72 18.52
CA GLY A 4 9.21 0.69 17.06
C GLY A 4 10.19 -0.34 16.52
N VAL A 5 11.38 -0.46 17.12
CA VAL A 5 12.36 -1.49 16.74
C VAL A 5 11.83 -2.89 17.03
N ALA A 6 11.19 -3.09 18.19
CA ALA A 6 10.55 -4.37 18.53
C ALA A 6 9.46 -4.75 17.52
N LEU A 7 8.60 -3.79 17.16
CA LEU A 7 7.50 -4.01 16.24
C LEU A 7 7.98 -4.34 14.82
N LEU A 8 8.93 -3.54 14.31
CA LEU A 8 9.53 -3.78 12.99
C LEU A 8 10.23 -5.14 12.93
N SER A 9 10.88 -5.57 14.03
CA SER A 9 11.51 -6.90 14.10
C SER A 9 10.48 -8.04 14.00
N ILE A 10 9.33 -7.90 14.67
CA ILE A 10 8.22 -8.87 14.58
C ILE A 10 7.66 -8.90 13.15
N MET A 11 7.47 -7.73 12.52
CA MET A 11 6.98 -7.64 11.14
C MET A 11 7.97 -8.24 10.14
N LEU A 12 9.28 -8.07 10.37
CA LEU A 12 10.33 -8.70 9.56
C LEU A 12 10.27 -10.22 9.68
N PHE A 13 10.10 -10.75 10.89
CA PHE A 13 9.95 -12.18 11.11
C PHE A 13 8.79 -12.76 10.29
N PHE A 14 7.60 -12.15 10.37
CA PHE A 14 6.45 -12.60 9.57
C PHE A 14 6.71 -12.51 8.06
N SER A 15 7.39 -11.45 7.60
CA SER A 15 7.72 -11.27 6.18
C SER A 15 8.67 -12.35 5.65
N ILE A 16 9.63 -12.78 6.47
CA ILE A 16 10.56 -13.88 6.13
C ILE A 16 9.82 -15.22 6.10
N VAL A 17 8.97 -15.49 7.10
CA VAL A 17 8.14 -16.72 7.15
C VAL A 17 7.20 -16.77 5.94
N GLY A 18 6.62 -15.63 5.57
CA GLY A 18 5.79 -15.48 4.38
C GLY A 18 6.54 -15.46 3.06
N LYS A 19 7.88 -15.51 3.08
CA LYS A 19 8.76 -15.45 1.91
C LYS A 19 8.50 -14.21 1.03
N ASN A 20 8.09 -13.10 1.63
CA ASN A 20 7.87 -11.84 0.91
C ASN A 20 9.14 -10.98 0.94
N ASN A 21 10.00 -11.18 -0.05
CA ASN A 21 11.30 -10.50 -0.14
C ASN A 21 11.15 -8.97 -0.27
N ASN A 22 10.10 -8.48 -0.92
CA ASN A 22 9.86 -7.04 -1.09
C ASN A 22 9.56 -6.38 0.26
N VAL A 23 8.66 -6.97 1.04
CA VAL A 23 8.32 -6.46 2.39
C VAL A 23 9.50 -6.61 3.33
N ALA A 24 10.18 -7.77 3.32
CA ALA A 24 11.34 -8.01 4.15
C ALA A 24 12.47 -7.00 3.87
N ALA A 25 12.74 -6.69 2.60
CA ALA A 25 13.73 -5.69 2.21
C ALA A 25 13.37 -4.29 2.72
N ALA A 26 12.12 -3.86 2.56
CA ALA A 26 11.65 -2.56 3.03
C ALA A 26 11.79 -2.42 4.56
N ILE A 27 11.34 -3.43 5.32
CA ILE A 27 11.45 -3.43 6.79
C ILE A 27 12.91 -3.47 7.23
N SER A 28 13.75 -4.27 6.57
CA SER A 28 15.19 -4.37 6.88
C SER A 28 15.90 -3.03 6.66
N MET A 29 15.61 -2.34 5.55
CA MET A 29 16.17 -1.00 5.30
C MET A 29 15.71 0.00 6.36
N LEU A 30 14.42 0.03 6.72
CA LEU A 30 13.92 0.92 7.78
C LEU A 30 14.56 0.63 9.14
N LEU A 31 14.74 -0.65 9.49
CA LEU A 31 15.43 -1.07 10.70
C LEU A 31 16.88 -0.59 10.71
N LEU A 32 17.62 -0.76 9.61
CA LEU A 32 19.00 -0.28 9.50
C LEU A 32 19.08 1.24 9.67
N ILE A 33 18.23 2.00 8.98
CA ILE A 33 18.18 3.47 9.09
C ILE A 33 17.89 3.91 10.53
N LYS A 34 16.95 3.23 11.20
CA LYS A 34 16.61 3.49 12.61
C LYS A 34 17.75 3.14 13.56
N LEU A 35 18.44 2.02 13.36
CA LEU A 35 19.58 1.60 14.18
C LEU A 35 20.80 2.52 14.01
N MET A 36 21.00 3.08 12.81
CA MET A 36 22.02 4.09 12.54
C MET A 36 21.63 5.51 12.99
N ASN A 37 20.44 5.67 13.58
CA ASN A 37 19.89 6.94 14.06
C ASN A 37 19.82 8.05 12.99
N LEU A 38 19.57 7.66 11.73
CA LEU A 38 19.51 8.58 10.57
C LEU A 38 18.11 9.21 10.46
N GLU A 39 17.77 10.09 11.39
CA GLU A 39 16.45 10.73 11.49
C GLU A 39 16.06 11.50 10.23
N ILE A 40 17.02 12.18 9.60
CA ILE A 40 16.80 12.94 8.35
C ILE A 40 16.24 12.00 7.26
N ILE A 41 16.85 10.82 7.09
CA ILE A 41 16.39 9.86 6.08
C ILE A 41 14.99 9.35 6.40
N ASN A 42 14.72 9.04 7.67
CA ASN A 42 13.38 8.62 8.10
C ASN A 42 12.33 9.71 7.83
N GLN A 43 12.65 10.98 8.08
CA GLN A 43 11.75 12.10 7.78
C GLN A 43 11.51 12.26 6.26
N TYR A 44 12.56 12.12 5.44
CA TYR A 44 12.43 12.15 3.98
C TYR A 44 11.54 11.03 3.46
N ILE A 45 11.73 9.81 3.95
CA ILE A 45 10.91 8.64 3.59
C ILE A 45 9.47 8.86 4.04
N SER A 46 9.25 9.31 5.28
CA SER A 46 7.90 9.55 5.80
C SER A 46 7.15 10.64 5.01
N LYS A 47 7.86 11.68 4.55
CA LYS A 47 7.24 12.81 3.84
C LYS A 47 6.98 12.51 2.36
N ASN A 48 7.93 11.86 1.68
CA ASN A 48 7.90 11.74 0.22
C ASN A 48 7.79 10.29 -0.28
N GLY A 49 8.09 9.29 0.57
CA GLY A 49 8.20 7.90 0.16
C GLY A 49 6.93 7.34 -0.47
N ILE A 50 5.76 7.66 0.11
CA ILE A 50 4.46 7.24 -0.45
C ILE A 50 4.21 7.91 -1.81
N ASN A 51 4.42 9.21 -1.93
CA ASN A 51 4.19 9.94 -3.18
C ASN A 51 5.09 9.42 -4.31
N LEU A 52 6.40 9.27 -4.04
CA LEU A 52 7.34 8.67 -4.99
C LEU A 52 6.96 7.23 -5.36
N GLY A 53 6.54 6.44 -4.39
CA GLY A 53 6.06 5.08 -4.62
C GLY A 53 4.85 5.03 -5.55
N ILE A 54 3.85 5.89 -5.34
CA ILE A 54 2.66 5.97 -6.19
C ILE A 54 3.02 6.35 -7.62
N ILE A 55 3.93 7.31 -7.82
CA ILE A 55 4.39 7.70 -9.16
C ILE A 55 5.00 6.49 -9.88
N ILE A 56 5.94 5.79 -9.22
CA ILE A 56 6.62 4.61 -9.80
C ILE A 56 5.61 3.49 -10.11
N LEU A 57 4.67 3.23 -9.20
CA LEU A 57 3.62 2.22 -9.40
C LEU A 57 2.70 2.58 -10.58
N THR A 58 2.30 3.85 -10.69
CA THR A 58 1.45 4.33 -11.78
C THR A 58 2.17 4.23 -13.12
N MET A 59 3.45 4.59 -13.17
CA MET A 59 4.29 4.39 -14.37
C MET A 59 4.35 2.92 -14.79
N GLY A 60 4.53 2.00 -13.83
CA GLY A 60 4.51 0.57 -14.10
C GLY A 60 3.18 0.09 -14.67
N ALA A 61 2.06 0.55 -14.10
CA ALA A 61 0.72 0.20 -14.57
C ALA A 61 0.41 0.76 -15.98
N LEU A 62 0.94 1.94 -16.32
CA LEU A 62 0.78 2.57 -17.64
C LEU A 62 1.83 2.10 -18.68
N SER A 63 2.85 1.36 -18.25
CA SER A 63 3.92 0.85 -19.14
C SER A 63 3.41 0.09 -20.37
N PRO A 64 2.35 -0.75 -20.30
CA PRO A 64 1.81 -1.42 -21.49
C PRO A 64 1.34 -0.45 -22.58
N LEU A 65 0.85 0.74 -22.21
CA LEU A 65 0.44 1.78 -23.18
C LEU A 65 1.68 2.38 -23.86
N ALA A 66 2.72 2.69 -23.10
CA ALA A 66 3.98 3.21 -23.64
C ALA A 66 4.71 2.19 -24.55
N LEU A 67 4.52 0.90 -24.30
CA LEU A 67 5.06 -0.19 -25.11
C LEU A 67 4.17 -0.58 -26.31
N ASN A 68 3.10 0.17 -26.60
CA ASN A 68 2.12 -0.11 -27.65
C ASN A 68 1.51 -1.52 -27.56
N LYS A 69 1.41 -2.09 -26.35
CA LYS A 69 0.79 -3.41 -26.12
C LYS A 69 -0.74 -3.34 -26.08
N VAL A 70 -1.30 -2.14 -25.99
CA VAL A 70 -2.74 -1.88 -25.91
C VAL A 70 -3.07 -0.80 -26.93
N SER A 71 -4.04 -1.06 -27.81
CA SER A 71 -4.49 -0.12 -28.83
C SER A 71 -5.68 0.72 -28.35
N LEU A 72 -5.93 1.86 -29.02
CA LEU A 72 -7.10 2.69 -28.72
C LEU A 72 -8.42 1.94 -28.96
N SER A 73 -8.44 1.03 -29.95
CA SER A 73 -9.56 0.12 -30.21
C SER A 73 -9.85 -0.79 -29.01
N ASP A 74 -8.81 -1.32 -28.35
CA ASP A 74 -8.99 -2.18 -27.18
C ASP A 74 -9.64 -1.41 -26.03
N PHE A 75 -9.24 -0.16 -25.83
CA PHE A 75 -9.80 0.70 -24.79
C PHE A 75 -11.28 1.03 -25.03
N ILE A 76 -11.66 1.36 -26.27
CA ILE A 76 -13.04 1.65 -26.64
C ILE A 76 -13.91 0.39 -26.54
N ASN A 77 -13.40 -0.75 -26.99
CA ASN A 77 -14.12 -2.01 -26.93
C ASN A 77 -14.31 -2.49 -25.48
N ALA A 78 -13.26 -2.38 -24.65
CA ALA A 78 -13.37 -2.66 -23.22
C ALA A 78 -14.45 -1.78 -22.58
N SER A 79 -14.43 -0.46 -22.82
CA SER A 79 -15.38 0.49 -22.22
C SER A 79 -16.85 0.24 -22.59
N LYS A 80 -17.12 -0.41 -23.73
CA LYS A 80 -18.49 -0.75 -24.16
C LYS A 80 -18.97 -2.11 -23.64
N SER A 81 -18.05 -2.97 -23.22
CA SER A 81 -18.38 -4.29 -22.68
C SER A 81 -18.87 -4.18 -21.23
N ILE A 82 -19.75 -5.11 -20.83
CA ILE A 82 -20.20 -5.20 -19.44
C ILE A 82 -19.03 -5.46 -18.48
N GLU A 83 -18.06 -6.28 -18.89
CA GLU A 83 -16.85 -6.57 -18.13
C GLU A 83 -15.99 -5.32 -17.94
N GLY A 84 -15.80 -4.52 -18.99
CA GLY A 84 -15.06 -3.27 -18.89
C GLY A 84 -15.74 -2.22 -18.02
N LEU A 85 -17.07 -2.11 -18.07
CA LEU A 85 -17.81 -1.24 -17.15
C LEU A 85 -17.61 -1.65 -15.69
N ILE A 86 -17.67 -2.95 -15.38
CA ILE A 86 -17.44 -3.47 -14.02
C ILE A 86 -16.03 -3.13 -13.55
N THR A 87 -15.01 -3.33 -14.40
CA THR A 87 -13.62 -3.03 -14.04
C THR A 87 -13.36 -1.53 -13.87
N ILE A 88 -13.99 -0.67 -14.68
CA ILE A 88 -13.93 0.80 -14.51
C ILE A 88 -14.54 1.20 -13.17
N ILE A 89 -15.74 0.71 -12.85
CA ILE A 89 -16.42 1.01 -11.59
C ILE A 89 -15.59 0.53 -10.40
N ALA A 90 -15.05 -0.69 -10.46
CA ALA A 90 -14.17 -1.23 -9.42
C ALA A 90 -12.93 -0.34 -9.23
N GLY A 91 -12.31 0.12 -10.32
CA GLY A 91 -11.19 1.06 -10.29
C GLY A 91 -11.53 2.37 -9.59
N ILE A 92 -12.69 2.95 -9.90
CA ILE A 92 -13.18 4.19 -9.26
C ILE A 92 -13.38 3.97 -7.75
N ILE A 93 -14.02 2.87 -7.35
CA ILE A 93 -14.26 2.55 -5.93
C ILE A 93 -12.93 2.41 -5.17
N VAL A 94 -11.98 1.65 -5.73
CA VAL A 94 -10.66 1.45 -5.10
C VAL A 94 -9.89 2.76 -4.99
N ALA A 95 -9.95 3.64 -6.00
CA ALA A 95 -9.32 4.96 -5.95
C ALA A 95 -9.88 5.83 -4.83
N VAL A 96 -11.21 5.83 -4.65
CA VAL A 96 -11.87 6.55 -3.55
C VAL A 96 -11.45 6.00 -2.19
N LEU A 97 -11.44 4.68 -2.02
CA LEU A 97 -10.97 4.03 -0.79
C LEU A 97 -9.51 4.39 -0.47
N ALA A 98 -8.63 4.32 -1.47
CA ALA A 98 -7.22 4.67 -1.30
C ALA A 98 -7.05 6.15 -0.89
N SER A 99 -7.83 7.07 -1.46
CA SER A 99 -7.79 8.50 -1.08
C SER A 99 -8.19 8.70 0.38
N ILE A 100 -9.29 8.07 0.83
CA ILE A 100 -9.74 8.14 2.22
C ILE A 100 -8.67 7.59 3.17
N GLY A 101 -8.06 6.47 2.80
CA GLY A 101 -7.00 5.87 3.61
C GLY A 101 -5.72 6.71 3.68
N LEU A 102 -5.33 7.33 2.57
CA LEU A 102 -4.19 8.27 2.51
C LEU A 102 -4.39 9.46 3.44
N ASP A 103 -5.60 9.99 3.53
CA ASP A 103 -5.90 11.09 4.44
C ASP A 103 -6.01 10.62 5.89
N THR A 104 -6.60 9.44 6.14
CA THR A 104 -6.68 8.85 7.48
C THR A 104 -5.28 8.60 8.06
N MET A 105 -4.32 8.16 7.23
CA MET A 105 -2.95 7.87 7.66
C MET A 105 -2.24 9.10 8.26
N LYS A 106 -2.62 10.31 7.84
CA LYS A 106 -2.04 11.57 8.33
C LYS A 106 -2.60 11.99 9.70
N VAL A 107 -3.75 11.45 10.09
CA VAL A 107 -4.54 11.94 11.23
C VAL A 107 -4.56 10.93 12.38
N ASP A 108 -4.79 9.64 12.11
CA ASP A 108 -4.87 8.59 13.13
C ASP A 108 -3.70 7.61 13.05
N THR A 109 -2.74 7.73 13.97
CA THR A 109 -1.54 6.89 14.01
C THR A 109 -1.81 5.49 14.59
N ASN A 110 -2.84 5.31 15.42
CA ASN A 110 -3.10 4.03 16.09
C ASN A 110 -3.77 3.03 15.14
N GLY A 111 -4.78 3.46 14.39
CA GLY A 111 -5.42 2.63 13.36
C GLY A 111 -4.44 2.18 12.28
N VAL A 112 -3.48 3.05 11.92
CA VAL A 112 -2.43 2.76 10.94
C VAL A 112 -1.53 1.61 11.38
N VAL A 113 -1.12 1.56 12.65
CA VAL A 113 -0.27 0.47 13.16
C VAL A 113 -0.98 -0.87 13.06
N GLY A 114 -2.25 -0.94 13.47
CA GLY A 114 -3.04 -2.17 13.39
C GLY A 114 -3.23 -2.66 11.96
N VAL A 115 -3.57 -1.75 11.04
CA VAL A 115 -3.74 -2.09 9.61
C VAL A 115 -2.41 -2.52 8.98
N LEU A 116 -1.29 -1.87 9.30
CA LEU A 116 0.02 -2.24 8.77
C LEU A 116 0.45 -3.63 9.25
N LEU A 117 0.24 -3.96 10.53
CA LEU A 117 0.49 -5.29 11.06
C LEU A 117 -0.35 -6.35 10.36
N GLY A 118 -1.67 -6.12 10.29
CA GLY A 118 -2.59 -7.04 9.60
C GLY A 118 -2.24 -7.21 8.13
N THR A 119 -1.85 -6.14 7.45
CA THR A 119 -1.45 -6.19 6.02
C THR A 119 -0.16 -6.98 5.84
N VAL A 120 0.87 -6.77 6.68
CA VAL A 120 2.12 -7.53 6.57
C VAL A 120 1.88 -9.01 6.82
N ILE A 121 1.11 -9.36 7.84
CA ILE A 121 0.74 -10.76 8.12
C ILE A 121 -0.03 -11.33 6.91
N GLY A 122 -1.08 -10.65 6.44
CA GLY A 122 -1.88 -11.12 5.31
C GLY A 122 -1.04 -11.31 4.04
N VAL A 123 -0.24 -10.32 3.68
CA VAL A 123 0.65 -10.38 2.51
C VAL A 123 1.67 -11.51 2.62
N SER A 124 2.17 -11.77 3.83
CA SER A 124 3.12 -12.85 4.12
C SER A 124 2.49 -14.23 3.94
N PHE A 125 1.28 -14.47 4.45
CA PHE A 125 0.64 -15.78 4.35
C PHE A 125 -0.08 -16.03 3.02
N PHE A 126 -0.66 -14.98 2.41
CA PHE A 126 -1.48 -15.10 1.20
C PHE A 126 -0.72 -14.72 -0.09
N LYS A 127 0.61 -14.52 -0.03
CA LYS A 127 1.45 -14.12 -1.18
C LYS A 127 0.95 -12.86 -1.91
N GLY A 128 0.33 -11.95 -1.18
CA GLY A 128 -0.18 -10.69 -1.72
C GLY A 128 0.94 -9.69 -2.03
N ALA A 129 0.57 -8.51 -2.52
CA ALA A 129 1.48 -7.38 -2.66
C ALA A 129 1.20 -6.31 -1.59
N PRO A 130 2.23 -5.67 -1.00
CA PRO A 130 2.09 -4.69 0.09
C PRO A 130 1.63 -3.30 -0.39
N ILE A 131 0.72 -3.27 -1.36
CA ILE A 131 0.07 -2.05 -1.88
C ILE A 131 -1.18 -1.71 -1.03
N GLY A 132 -1.59 -2.65 -0.18
CA GLY A 132 -2.83 -2.67 0.57
C GLY A 132 -3.02 -1.70 1.74
N PRO A 133 -1.99 -1.09 2.39
CA PRO A 133 -2.24 -0.31 3.61
C PRO A 133 -3.24 0.84 3.41
N MET A 134 -3.17 1.55 2.28
CA MET A 134 -4.05 2.69 2.00
C MET A 134 -5.49 2.25 1.73
N ILE A 135 -5.67 1.17 0.97
CA ILE A 135 -7.00 0.64 0.68
C ILE A 135 -7.62 0.04 1.95
N ALA A 136 -6.84 -0.72 2.72
CA ALA A 136 -7.28 -1.30 3.98
C ALA A 136 -7.64 -0.24 5.01
N LEU A 137 -6.87 0.86 5.10
CA LEU A 137 -7.23 2.02 5.91
C LEU A 137 -8.53 2.65 5.43
N GLY A 138 -8.70 2.90 4.14
CA GLY A 138 -9.95 3.45 3.59
C GLY A 138 -11.18 2.61 3.93
N ILE A 139 -11.08 1.29 3.79
CA ILE A 139 -12.14 0.35 4.17
C ILE A 139 -12.41 0.43 5.68
N THR A 140 -11.34 0.40 6.50
CA THR A 140 -11.45 0.49 7.96
C THR A 140 -12.12 1.78 8.39
N THR A 141 -11.71 2.93 7.83
CA THR A 141 -12.29 4.25 8.12
C THR A 141 -13.79 4.28 7.83
N ILE A 142 -14.22 3.73 6.69
CA ILE A 142 -15.65 3.68 6.34
C ILE A 142 -16.40 2.79 7.33
N ILE A 143 -15.86 1.60 7.65
CA ILE A 143 -16.48 0.67 8.59
C ILE A 143 -16.64 1.32 9.96
N LEU A 144 -15.56 1.86 10.54
CA LEU A 144 -15.60 2.51 11.86
C LEU A 144 -16.61 3.65 11.88
N LYS A 145 -16.63 4.49 10.84
CA LYS A 145 -17.60 5.58 10.69
C LYS A 145 -19.05 5.10 10.62
N ILE A 146 -19.32 3.96 9.96
CA ILE A 146 -20.66 3.35 9.93
C ILE A 146 -21.08 2.87 11.32
N PHE A 147 -20.15 2.26 12.07
CA PHE A 147 -20.41 1.74 13.41
C PHE A 147 -20.35 2.81 14.53
N ARG A 148 -20.13 4.09 14.19
CA ARG A 148 -19.96 5.21 15.13
C ARG A 148 -18.87 4.94 16.19
N LEU A 149 -17.80 4.28 15.78
CA LEU A 149 -16.54 4.13 16.53
C LEU A 149 -15.52 5.09 15.93
#